data_AF-A0A924KEQ1-F1
#
_entry.id   AF-A0A924KEQ1-F1
#
_cell.length_a   1.000
_cell.length_b   1.000
_cell.length_c   1.000
_cell.angle_alpha   90.00
_cell.angle_beta   90.00
_cell.angle_gamma   90.00
#
_symmetry.space_group_name_H-M   'P 1'
#
loop_
_entity.id
_entity.type
_entity.pdbx_description
1 polymer ?
#
loop_
_entity_poly.entity_id
_entity_poly.type
_entity_poly.pdbx_seq_one_letter_code
_entity_poly.pdbx_strand_id
1 'polypeptide(L)' 'MLNHIITFSIQNKLIVGLFTLALMVWRIYSISKLRIDSVPNTTDNKVMVITVTPSLAAQEAERLITFLVE' A
#
# COMPACT_ATOMS: atom_id res chain seq x y z
N MET A 1 6.73 11.06 37.01
CA MET A 1 7.10 11.26 35.58
C MET A 1 5.92 11.80 34.78
N LEU A 2 4.78 11.12 34.70
CA LEU A 2 3.57 11.62 34.00
C LEU A 2 3.10 12.99 34.50
N ASN A 3 3.03 13.20 35.81
CA ASN A 3 2.67 14.51 36.36
C ASN A 3 3.59 15.63 35.88
N HIS A 4 4.88 15.36 35.70
CA HIS A 4 5.83 16.35 35.21
C HIS A 4 5.55 16.77 33.77
N ILE A 5 5.16 15.82 32.91
CA ILE A 5 4.77 16.07 31.52
C ILE A 5 3.46 16.87 31.47
N ILE A 6 2.51 16.55 32.36
CA ILE A 6 1.23 17.25 32.46
C ILE A 6 1.44 18.68 32.94
N THR A 7 2.23 18.89 33.99
CA THR A 7 2.53 20.24 34.50
C THR A 7 3.30 21.08 33.48
N PHE A 8 4.26 20.47 32.76
CA PHE A 8 4.97 21.11 31.65
C PHE A 8 4.03 21.52 30.50
N SER A 9 3.08 20.63 30.16
CA SER A 9 2.06 20.89 29.13
C SER A 9 1.12 22.04 29.51
N ILE A 10 0.73 22.12 30.79
CA ILE A 10 -0.13 23.19 31.32
C ILE A 10 0.61 24.52 31.38
N GLN A 11 1.89 24.54 31.77
CA GLN A 11 2.70 25.76 31.80
C GLN A 11 2.98 26.30 30.39
N ASN A 12 3.16 25.41 29.40
CA ASN A 12 3.48 25.78 28.02
C ASN A 12 2.27 25.65 27.08
N LYS A 13 1.08 26.10 27.53
CA LYS A 13 -0.19 25.91 26.82
C LYS A 13 -0.17 26.41 25.37
N LEU A 14 0.52 27.52 25.09
CA LEU A 14 0.63 28.08 23.74
C LEU A 14 1.45 27.18 22.80
N ILE A 15 2.58 26.65 23.28
CA ILE A 15 3.46 25.79 22.50
C ILE A 15 2.74 24.46 22.18
N VAL A 16 2.08 23.87 23.18
CA VAL A 16 1.31 22.63 23.00
C VAL A 16 0.13 22.84 22.03
N GLY A 17 -0.56 23.98 22.13
CA GLY A 17 -1.64 24.34 21.20
C GLY A 17 -1.14 24.49 19.77
N LEU A 18 -0.03 25.20 19.56
CA LEU A 18 0.58 25.38 18.24
C LEU A 18 1.02 24.04 17.63
N PHE A 19 1.62 23.17 18.42
CA PHE A 19 2.05 21.84 17.97
C PHE A 19 0.86 20.96 17.56
N THR A 20 -0.25 21.06 18.31
CA THR A 20 -1.49 20.35 18.00
C THR A 20 -2.11 20.87 16.70
N LEU A 21 -2.11 22.19 16.48
CA LEU A 21 -2.57 22.79 15.22
C LEU A 21 -1.70 22.40 14.03
N ALA A 22 -0.37 22.40 14.20
CA ALA A 22 0.55 21.96 13.17
C ALA A 22 0.31 20.49 12.78
N LEU A 23 0.10 19.61 13.76
CA LEU A 23 -0.27 18.21 13.52
C LEU A 23 -1.62 18.08 12.81
N MET A 24 -2.59 18.92 13.14
CA MET A 24 -3.91 18.92 12.49
C MET A 24 -3.80 19.30 11.01
N VAL A 25 -3.05 20.35 10.68
CA VAL A 25 -2.80 20.76 9.28
C VAL A 25 -2.04 19.66 8.53
N TRP A 26 -1.01 19.09 9.14
CA TRP A 26 -0.26 17.98 8.57
C TRP A 26 -1.14 16.77 8.28
N ARG A 27 -2.04 16.44 9.20
CA ARG A 27 -3.01 15.34 9.04
C ARG A 27 -3.93 15.58 7.85
N ILE A 28 -4.48 16.78 7.70
CA ILE A 28 -5.36 17.13 6.58
C ILE A 28 -4.60 16.99 5.26
N TYR A 29 -3.39 17.53 5.18
CA TYR A 29 -2.53 17.41 4.00
C TYR A 29 -2.23 15.96 3.63
N SER A 30 -1.93 15.12 4.63
CA SER A 30 -1.64 13.70 4.43
C SER A 30 -2.84 12.93 3.88
N ILE A 31 -4.04 13.20 4.42
CA ILE A 31 -5.28 12.58 3.95
C ILE A 31 -5.59 12.99 2.51
N SER A 32 -5.39 14.27 2.15
CA SER A 32 -5.59 14.73 0.77
C SER A 32 -4.60 14.11 -0.23
N LYS A 33 -3.42 13.68 0.22
CA LYS A 33 -2.43 12.98 -0.61
C LYS A 33 -2.63 11.47 -0.66
N LEU A 34 -3.45 10.92 0.22
CA LEU A 34 -3.74 9.49 0.24
C LEU A 34 -4.60 9.17 -0.98
N ARG A 35 -4.05 8.40 -1.92
CA ARG A 35 -4.82 7.84 -3.02
C ARG A 35 -5.75 6.80 -2.41
N ILE A 36 -7.03 7.13 -2.30
CA ILE A 36 -8.06 6.19 -1.83
C ILE A 36 -8.33 5.24 -3.00
N ASP A 37 -7.48 4.23 -3.14
CA ASP A 37 -7.74 3.12 -4.05
C ASP A 37 -8.84 2.26 -3.43
N SER A 38 -10.02 2.30 -4.06
CA SER A 38 -11.28 1.73 -3.53
C SER A 38 -11.35 0.20 -3.61
N VAL A 39 -10.23 -0.44 -3.90
CA VAL A 39 -10.07 -1.88 -3.98
C VAL A 39 -8.76 -2.24 -3.30
N PRO A 40 -8.76 -3.09 -2.25
CA PRO A 40 -7.52 -3.68 -1.78
C PRO A 40 -6.90 -4.44 -2.95
N ASN A 41 -5.60 -4.28 -3.18
CA ASN A 41 -4.92 -4.94 -4.29
C ASN A 41 -5.09 -6.46 -4.17
N THR A 42 -6.05 -7.00 -4.92
CA THR A 42 -6.41 -8.42 -4.98
C THR A 42 -5.72 -9.09 -6.16
N THR A 43 -4.81 -8.38 -6.83
CA THR A 43 -4.01 -8.94 -7.92
C THR A 43 -2.91 -9.78 -7.31
N ASP A 44 -3.04 -11.10 -7.41
CA ASP A 44 -1.92 -12.02 -7.14
C ASP A 44 -0.73 -11.66 -8.02
N ASN A 45 0.49 -11.84 -7.50
CA ASN A 45 1.71 -11.66 -8.29
C ASN A 45 1.91 -12.84 -9.26
N LYS A 46 1.12 -12.89 -10.33
CA LYS A 46 1.15 -13.94 -11.35
C LYS A 46 2.02 -13.50 -12.53
N VAL A 47 2.97 -14.36 -12.89
CA VAL A 47 3.70 -14.24 -14.16
C VAL A 47 2.99 -15.13 -15.17
N MET A 48 2.43 -14.53 -16.22
CA MET A 48 1.72 -15.25 -17.27
C MET A 48 2.64 -15.40 -18.49
N VAL A 49 2.93 -16.64 -18.88
CA VAL A 49 3.68 -16.97 -20.09
C VAL A 49 2.70 -17.45 -21.15
N ILE A 50 2.63 -16.74 -22.29
CA ILE A 50 1.75 -17.09 -23.41
C ILE A 50 2.63 -17.50 -24.59
N THR A 51 2.50 -18.75 -25.03
CA THR A 51 3.18 -19.28 -26.21
C THR A 51 2.15 -19.66 -27.26
N VAL A 52 2.26 -19.09 -28.47
CA VAL A 52 1.32 -19.33 -29.57
C VAL A 52 1.85 -20.41 -30.49
N THR A 53 1.12 -21.52 -30.65
CA THR A 53 1.47 -22.59 -31.58
C THR A 53 0.34 -22.93 -32.54
N PRO A 54 0.39 -22.43 -33.79
CA PRO A 54 -0.74 -22.51 -34.73
C PRO A 54 -0.93 -23.89 -35.38
N SER A 55 0.05 -24.79 -35.29
CA SER A 55 0.03 -26.09 -36.01
C SER A 55 0.11 -27.32 -35.11
N LEU A 56 0.28 -27.16 -33.79
CA LEU A 56 0.37 -28.29 -32.87
C LEU A 56 -1.03 -28.64 -32.35
N ALA A 57 -1.34 -29.95 -32.30
CA ALA A 57 -2.53 -30.40 -31.60
C ALA A 57 -2.43 -30.09 -30.10
N ALA A 58 -3.56 -29.96 -29.39
CA ALA A 58 -3.57 -29.63 -27.96
C ALA A 58 -2.66 -30.56 -27.11
N GLN A 59 -2.65 -31.86 -27.43
CA GLN A 59 -1.80 -32.86 -26.77
C GLN A 59 -0.30 -32.62 -27.00
N GLU A 60 0.06 -32.15 -28.19
CA GLU A 60 1.45 -31.90 -28.56
C GLU A 60 1.94 -30.58 -27.95
N ALA A 61 1.08 -29.56 -27.90
CA ALA A 61 1.37 -28.29 -27.23
C ALA A 61 1.56 -28.48 -25.71
N GLU A 62 0.74 -29.30 -25.05
CA GLU A 62 0.95 -29.63 -23.63
C GLU A 62 2.29 -30.31 -23.40
N ARG A 63 2.61 -31.36 -24.18
CA ARG A 63 3.80 -32.18 -23.92
C ARG A 63 5.12 -31.51 -24.34
N LEU A 64 5.11 -30.70 -25.39
CA LEU A 64 6.32 -30.09 -25.96
C LEU A 64 6.59 -28.69 -25.43
N ILE A 65 5.58 -28.00 -24.89
CA ILE A 65 5.67 -26.58 -24.54
C ILE A 65 5.20 -26.37 -23.11
N THR A 66 3.94 -26.66 -22.80
CA THR A 66 3.39 -26.35 -21.48
C THR A 66 4.16 -27.10 -20.39
N PHE A 67 4.33 -28.42 -20.49
CA PHE A 67 5.03 -29.26 -19.50
C PHE A 67 6.50 -28.85 -19.23
N LEU A 68 7.14 -28.13 -20.14
CA LEU A 68 8.50 -27.60 -19.93
C LEU A 68 8.50 -26.22 -19.25
N VAL A 69 7.36 -25.52 -19.27
CA VAL A 69 7.18 -24.14 -18.81
C VAL A 69 6.45 -24.07 -17.45
N GLU A 70 5.67 -25.10 -17.08
CA GLU A 70 5.02 -25.21 -15.75
C GLU A 70 6.01 -25.32 -14.58
#